data_AF-A0A800IFR3-F1
#
_entry.id   AF-A0A800IFR3-F1
#
_cell.length_a   1.000
_cell.length_b   1.000
_cell.length_c   1.000
_cell.angle_alpha   90.00
_cell.angle_beta   90.00
_cell.angle_gamma   90.00
#
_symmetry.space_group_name_H-M   'P 1'
#
loop_
_entity.id
_entity.type
_entity.pdbx_description
1 polymer ?
#
loop_
_entity_poly.entity_id
_entity_poly.type
_entity_poly.pdbx_seq_one_letter_code
_entity_poly.pdbx_strand_id
1 'polypeptide(L)'
;MLNLCANISMLFNELPFLQRYQAAADAGFVGVECLFPYDFSIEEVSSAIRLSGMRQVLINTSAGGWHKGDRGMACDASRRSEFERSVRQALQYAAPMGNPLVHVMAGRMATELKHIIG
;
A
#
# COMPACT_ATOMS: atom_id res chain seq x y z
N MET A 1 17.84 10.90 -17.25
CA MET A 1 17.16 11.58 -16.12
C MET A 1 16.52 10.49 -15.27
N LEU A 2 16.55 10.59 -13.94
CA LEU A 2 16.00 9.56 -13.05
C LEU A 2 14.48 9.73 -12.94
N ASN A 3 13.74 8.62 -13.01
CA ASN A 3 12.30 8.61 -12.76
C ASN A 3 12.06 8.35 -11.27
N LEU A 4 11.83 9.40 -10.51
CA LEU A 4 11.54 9.31 -9.07
C LEU A 4 10.05 9.14 -8.82
N CYS A 5 9.72 8.37 -7.80
CA CYS A 5 8.35 8.12 -7.33
C CYS A 5 8.18 8.75 -5.95
N ALA A 6 7.14 9.57 -5.75
CA ALA A 6 6.84 10.13 -4.44
C ALA A 6 6.10 9.09 -3.59
N ASN A 7 6.71 8.68 -2.48
CA ASN A 7 5.99 7.89 -1.47
C ASN A 7 5.10 8.82 -0.63
N ILE A 8 3.83 8.97 -1.02
CA ILE A 8 2.87 9.91 -0.41
C ILE A 8 2.34 9.41 0.96
N SER A 9 2.72 8.20 1.38
CA SER A 9 2.54 7.78 2.77
C SER A 9 3.61 8.36 3.70
N MET A 10 4.75 8.81 3.17
CA MET A 10 5.86 9.40 3.94
C MET A 10 6.08 10.88 3.65
N LEU A 11 5.78 11.35 2.45
CA LEU A 11 5.88 12.75 2.03
C LEU A 11 4.52 13.45 2.14
N PHE A 12 4.55 14.79 2.21
CA PHE A 12 3.37 15.67 2.22
C PHE A 12 2.39 15.39 3.38
N ASN A 13 2.93 14.98 4.54
CA ASN A 13 2.14 14.59 5.71
C ASN A 13 1.38 15.76 6.37
N GLU A 14 1.74 16.99 6.03
CA GLU A 14 1.04 18.21 6.38
C GLU A 14 -0.33 18.37 5.67
N LEU A 15 -0.61 17.54 4.65
CA LEU A 15 -1.88 17.53 3.91
C LEU A 15 -2.71 16.26 4.19
N PRO A 16 -4.05 16.33 4.08
CA PRO A 16 -4.92 15.16 3.97
C PRO A 16 -4.48 14.24 2.83
N PHE A 17 -4.56 12.91 3.02
CA PHE A 17 -3.97 11.91 2.12
C PHE A 17 -4.30 12.12 0.63
N LEU A 18 -5.58 12.33 0.28
CA LEU A 18 -6.00 12.50 -1.11
C LEU A 18 -5.44 13.79 -1.76
N GLN A 19 -5.13 14.82 -0.98
CA GLN A 19 -4.53 16.06 -1.50
C GLN A 19 -3.04 15.89 -1.84
N ARG A 20 -2.39 14.86 -1.30
CA ARG A 20 -0.95 14.60 -1.53
C ARG A 20 -0.64 14.18 -2.95
N TYR A 21 -1.63 13.63 -3.68
CA TYR A 21 -1.48 13.34 -5.11
C TYR A 21 -1.20 14.62 -5.90
N GLN A 22 -1.94 15.70 -5.63
CA GLN A 22 -1.71 16.99 -6.28
C GLN A 22 -0.39 17.61 -5.82
N ALA A 23 -0.06 17.56 -4.53
CA ALA A 23 1.20 18.08 -4.02
C ALA A 23 2.42 17.39 -4.67
N ALA A 24 2.35 16.09 -4.93
CA ALA A 24 3.39 15.37 -5.66
C ALA A 24 3.52 15.86 -7.12
N ALA A 25 2.39 16.08 -7.80
CA ALA A 25 2.37 16.63 -9.16
C ALA A 25 2.96 18.04 -9.20
N ASP A 26 2.58 18.91 -8.26
CA ASP A 26 3.08 20.29 -8.15
C ASP A 26 4.58 20.33 -7.86
N ALA A 27 5.11 19.34 -7.13
CA ALA A 27 6.54 19.15 -6.88
C ALA A 27 7.31 18.53 -8.08
N GLY A 28 6.64 18.25 -9.19
CA GLY A 28 7.24 17.75 -10.43
C GLY A 28 7.46 16.24 -10.48
N PHE A 29 6.87 15.47 -9.56
CA PHE A 29 6.85 14.02 -9.70
C PHE A 29 5.89 13.61 -10.82
N VAL A 30 6.16 12.46 -11.43
CA VAL A 30 5.30 11.85 -12.47
C VAL A 30 4.64 10.56 -12.01
N GLY A 31 5.02 10.07 -10.82
CA GLY A 31 4.51 8.85 -10.22
C GLY A 31 4.48 8.92 -8.71
N VAL A 32 3.50 8.23 -8.14
CA VAL A 32 3.29 8.13 -6.69
C VAL A 32 3.19 6.67 -6.27
N GLU A 33 3.65 6.39 -5.05
CA GLU A 33 3.38 5.14 -4.36
C GLU A 33 2.80 5.44 -2.98
N CYS A 34 1.99 4.53 -2.47
CA CYS A 34 1.48 4.60 -1.10
C CYS A 34 1.44 3.21 -0.49
N LEU A 35 1.49 3.13 0.83
CA LEU A 35 1.41 1.86 1.55
C LEU A 35 0.01 1.25 1.37
N PHE A 36 -1.03 1.95 1.84
CA PHE A 36 -2.39 1.42 1.92
C PHE A 36 -3.41 2.51 1.53
N PRO A 37 -4.16 2.35 0.44
CA PRO A 37 -5.22 3.29 0.06
C PRO A 37 -6.59 2.97 0.69
N TYR A 38 -6.69 1.89 1.47
CA TYR A 38 -7.95 1.20 1.80
C TYR A 38 -8.89 1.93 2.76
N ASP A 39 -8.45 3.03 3.37
CA ASP A 39 -9.29 3.90 4.20
C ASP A 39 -10.17 4.84 3.37
N PHE A 40 -9.94 4.91 2.06
CA PHE A 40 -10.68 5.71 1.10
C PHE A 40 -11.36 4.79 0.07
N SER A 41 -12.50 5.19 -0.45
CA SER A 41 -13.15 4.46 -1.53
C SER A 41 -12.29 4.43 -2.80
N ILE A 42 -12.54 3.42 -3.64
CA ILE A 42 -11.87 3.29 -4.94
C ILE A 42 -12.13 4.54 -5.80
N GLU A 43 -13.35 5.09 -5.74
CA GLU A 43 -13.78 6.28 -6.47
C GLU A 43 -13.02 7.53 -6.02
N GLU A 44 -12.82 7.72 -4.72
CA GLU A 44 -12.05 8.85 -4.17
C GLU A 44 -10.59 8.80 -4.62
N VAL A 45 -9.95 7.64 -4.48
CA VAL A 45 -8.53 7.50 -4.81
C VAL A 45 -8.31 7.60 -6.32
N SER A 46 -9.11 6.91 -7.13
CA SER A 46 -9.02 6.99 -8.60
C SER A 46 -9.30 8.41 -9.11
N SER A 47 -10.21 9.14 -8.46
CA SER A 47 -10.45 10.55 -8.79
C SER A 47 -9.26 11.43 -8.44
N ALA A 48 -8.63 11.26 -7.28
CA ALA A 48 -7.43 12.01 -6.89
C ALA A 48 -6.25 11.76 -7.85
N ILE A 49 -6.04 10.50 -8.25
CA ILE A 49 -5.03 10.11 -9.26
C ILE A 49 -5.32 10.82 -10.59
N ARG A 50 -6.56 10.74 -11.09
CA ARG A 50 -6.95 11.34 -12.38
C ARG A 50 -6.84 12.86 -12.36
N LEU A 51 -7.30 13.53 -11.30
CA LEU A 51 -7.31 14.99 -11.20
C LEU A 51 -5.89 15.56 -11.11
N SER A 52 -4.97 14.86 -10.43
CA SER A 52 -3.56 15.25 -10.34
C SER A 52 -2.72 14.87 -11.56
N GLY A 53 -3.26 14.05 -12.47
CA GLY A 53 -2.51 13.50 -13.60
C GLY A 53 -1.38 12.54 -13.18
N MET A 54 -1.40 12.05 -11.93
CA MET A 54 -0.37 11.14 -11.43
C MET A 54 -0.55 9.72 -11.91
N ARG A 55 0.56 8.99 -12.02
CA ARG A 55 0.56 7.54 -12.15
C ARG A 55 0.71 6.89 -10.78
N GLN A 56 -0.24 6.05 -10.38
CA GLN A 56 0.00 5.14 -9.25
C GLN A 56 1.01 4.07 -9.69
N VAL A 57 2.14 3.99 -8.99
CA VAL A 57 3.23 3.05 -9.31
C VAL A 57 3.12 1.80 -8.45
N LEU A 58 2.86 1.95 -7.15
CA LEU A 58 2.85 0.83 -6.21
C LEU A 58 1.85 1.03 -5.06
N ILE A 59 1.21 -0.08 -4.64
CA ILE A 59 0.47 -0.22 -3.38
C ILE A 59 0.86 -1.53 -2.68
N ASN A 60 0.57 -1.67 -1.39
CA ASN A 60 0.73 -2.94 -0.67
C ASN A 60 -0.60 -3.66 -0.48
N THR A 61 -0.60 -5.00 -0.37
CA THR A 61 -1.72 -5.72 0.27
C THR A 61 -1.91 -5.27 1.71
N SER A 62 -3.10 -5.45 2.29
CA SER A 62 -3.37 -5.12 3.70
C SER A 62 -2.30 -5.68 4.64
N ALA A 63 -1.88 -4.86 5.60
CA ALA A 63 -0.94 -5.26 6.64
C ALA A 63 -1.60 -6.07 7.77
N GLY A 64 -2.93 -6.19 7.80
CA GLY A 64 -3.67 -6.77 8.93
C GLY A 64 -3.91 -5.74 10.03
N GLY A 65 -3.98 -6.18 11.28
CA GLY A 65 -4.10 -5.30 12.45
C GLY A 65 -2.79 -4.57 12.75
N TRP A 66 -2.49 -3.48 12.04
CA TRP A 66 -1.23 -2.73 12.19
C TRP A 66 -0.92 -2.35 13.65
N HIS A 67 -1.92 -1.88 14.39
CA HIS A 67 -1.83 -1.52 15.81
C HIS A 67 -1.63 -2.73 16.74
N LYS A 68 -1.97 -3.94 16.27
CA LYS A 68 -1.71 -5.22 16.97
C LYS A 68 -0.33 -5.80 16.64
N GLY A 69 0.46 -5.10 15.82
CA GLY A 69 1.82 -5.49 15.45
C GLY A 69 1.92 -6.26 14.13
N ASP A 70 0.82 -6.45 13.40
CA ASP A 70 0.86 -7.11 12.09
C ASP A 70 1.65 -6.29 11.07
N ARG A 71 2.32 -6.98 10.14
CA ARG A 71 3.10 -6.40 9.02
C ARG A 71 2.87 -7.18 7.73
N GLY A 72 1.63 -7.62 7.52
CA GLY A 72 1.27 -8.62 6.52
C GLY A 72 0.97 -9.99 7.13
N MET A 73 0.59 -10.93 6.29
CA MET A 73 0.16 -12.28 6.70
C MET A 73 0.44 -13.37 5.65
N ALA A 74 1.17 -13.08 4.58
CA ALA A 74 1.42 -14.05 3.51
C ALA A 74 2.27 -15.25 3.97
N CYS A 75 3.07 -15.10 5.02
CA CYS A 75 3.88 -16.17 5.61
C CYS A 75 3.10 -17.04 6.62
N ASP A 76 1.87 -16.65 7.00
CA ASP A 76 1.08 -17.35 8.01
C ASP A 76 -0.01 -18.22 7.35
N ALA A 77 0.25 -19.51 7.28
CA ALA A 77 -0.67 -20.49 6.69
C ALA A 77 -2.04 -20.52 7.40
N SER A 78 -2.11 -20.18 8.69
CA SER A 78 -3.36 -20.15 9.44
C SER A 78 -4.26 -18.97 9.04
N ARG A 79 -3.68 -17.92 8.44
CA ARG A 79 -4.37 -16.70 7.99
C ARG A 79 -4.66 -16.69 6.49
N ARG A 80 -4.62 -17.84 5.81
CA ARG A 80 -4.84 -17.95 4.35
C ARG A 80 -6.11 -17.24 3.86
N SER A 81 -7.26 -17.43 4.54
CA SER A 81 -8.52 -16.79 4.12
C SER A 81 -8.51 -15.27 4.30
N GLU A 82 -7.71 -14.74 5.22
CA GLU A 82 -7.49 -13.30 5.37
C GLU A 82 -6.54 -12.76 4.28
N PHE A 83 -5.47 -13.49 4.01
CA PHE A 83 -4.54 -13.20 2.92
C PHE A 83 -5.25 -13.17 1.56
N GLU A 84 -6.07 -14.16 1.23
CA GLU A 84 -6.80 -14.20 -0.05
C GLU A 84 -7.76 -12.99 -0.19
N ARG A 85 -8.37 -12.54 0.92
CA ARG A 85 -9.19 -11.33 0.92
C ARG A 85 -8.36 -10.07 0.69
N SER A 86 -7.19 -9.96 1.31
CA SER A 86 -6.32 -8.79 1.14
C SER A 86 -5.78 -8.68 -0.29
N VAL A 87 -5.46 -9.81 -0.93
CA VAL A 87 -5.08 -9.85 -2.35
C VAL A 87 -6.25 -9.41 -3.24
N ARG A 88 -7.46 -9.94 -3.02
CA ARG A 88 -8.65 -9.52 -3.79
C ARG A 88 -8.94 -8.03 -3.64
N GLN A 89 -8.83 -7.49 -2.43
CA GLN A 89 -8.99 -6.06 -2.18
C GLN A 89 -7.94 -5.24 -2.94
N ALA A 90 -6.66 -5.62 -2.87
CA ALA A 90 -5.60 -4.94 -3.62
C ALA A 90 -5.87 -4.94 -5.14
N LEU A 91 -6.33 -6.07 -5.70
CA LEU A 91 -6.67 -6.19 -7.12
C LEU A 91 -7.87 -5.31 -7.52
N GLN A 92 -8.89 -5.20 -6.65
CA GLN A 92 -10.04 -4.32 -6.87
C GLN A 92 -9.62 -2.84 -6.96
N TYR A 93 -8.66 -2.41 -6.13
CA TYR A 93 -8.10 -1.06 -6.20
C TYR A 93 -7.17 -0.88 -7.41
N ALA A 94 -6.35 -1.89 -7.72
CA ALA A 94 -5.32 -1.78 -8.76
C ALA A 94 -5.90 -1.46 -10.15
N ALA A 95 -7.00 -2.10 -10.54
CA ALA A 95 -7.59 -1.91 -11.87
C ALA A 95 -7.93 -0.44 -12.20
N PRO A 96 -8.75 0.27 -11.40
CA PRO A 96 -9.08 1.68 -11.63
C PRO A 96 -7.91 2.65 -11.37
N MET A 97 -6.84 2.21 -10.70
CA MET A 97 -5.61 2.99 -10.49
C MET A 97 -4.62 2.91 -11.68
N GLY A 98 -4.96 2.17 -12.74
CA GLY A 98 -4.06 1.98 -13.88
C GLY A 98 -3.09 0.80 -13.71
N ASN A 99 -3.48 -0.20 -12.93
CA ASN A 99 -2.72 -1.44 -12.68
C ASN A 99 -1.31 -1.20 -12.10
N PRO A 100 -1.18 -0.59 -10.90
CA PRO A 100 0.09 -0.45 -10.21
C PRO A 100 0.68 -1.82 -9.83
N LEU A 101 1.96 -1.81 -9.46
CA LEU A 101 2.58 -2.93 -8.77
C LEU A 101 1.91 -3.15 -7.41
N VAL A 102 1.70 -4.42 -7.04
CA VAL A 102 1.19 -4.79 -5.72
C VAL A 102 2.30 -5.50 -4.95
N HIS A 103 2.79 -4.88 -3.89
CA HIS A 103 3.70 -5.52 -2.97
C HIS A 103 2.92 -6.37 -1.96
N VAL A 104 3.16 -7.67 -1.99
CA VAL A 104 2.55 -8.62 -1.06
C VAL A 104 3.30 -8.62 0.26
N MET A 105 2.65 -8.12 1.32
CA MET A 105 3.25 -8.04 2.64
C MET A 105 3.38 -9.42 3.28
N ALA A 106 4.63 -9.85 3.49
CA ALA A 106 4.96 -11.17 4.02
C ALA A 106 4.35 -11.41 5.41
N GLY A 107 4.41 -10.43 6.32
CA GLY A 107 4.10 -10.65 7.73
C GLY A 107 5.32 -10.99 8.57
N ARG A 108 5.09 -11.21 9.86
CA ARG A 108 6.13 -11.59 10.82
C ARG A 108 5.97 -13.06 11.14
N MET A 109 7.04 -13.83 10.94
CA MET A 109 7.14 -15.16 11.54
C MET A 109 7.33 -14.99 13.05
N ALA A 110 6.59 -15.75 13.85
CA ALA A 110 6.95 -15.91 15.25
C ALA A 110 8.37 -16.47 15.32
N THR A 111 9.26 -15.79 16.03
CA THR A 111 10.59 -16.33 16.30
C THR A 111 10.42 -17.45 17.33
N GLU A 112 10.16 -18.68 16.89
CA GLU A 112 10.44 -19.83 17.74
C GLU A 112 11.96 -19.98 17.81
N LEU A 113 12.60 -19.20 18.69
CA LEU A 113 13.85 -19.61 19.31
C LEU A 113 13.49 -20.78 20.22
N LYS A 114 13.34 -21.99 19.66
CA LYS A 114 13.49 -23.20 20.45
C LYS A 114 14.93 -23.18 20.93
N HIS A 115 15.15 -22.72 22.15
CA HIS A 115 16.32 -23.10 22.93
C HIS A 115 16.26 -24.63 23.06
N ILE A 116 16.86 -25.34 22.10
CA ILE A 116 17.20 -26.74 22.26
C ILE A 116 18.47 -26.75 23.10
N ILE A 117 18.32 -26.50 24.39
CA ILE A 117 19.31 -26.89 25.40
C ILE A 117 18.52 -27.44 26.57
N GLY A 118 18.64 -28.75 26.76
CA GLY A 118 17.95 -29.56 27.75
C GLY A 118 18.05 -31.02 27.37
#